data_AF-A0A453EGE3-F1
#
_entry.id   AF-A0A453EGE3-F1
#
_cell.length_a   1.000
_cell.length_b   1.000
_cell.length_c   1.000
_cell.angle_alpha   90.00
_cell.angle_beta   90.00
_cell.angle_gamma   90.00
#
_symmetry.space_group_name_H-M   'P 1'
#
loop_
_entity.id
_entity.type
_entity.pdbx_description
1 polymer ?
#
loop_
_entity_poly.entity_id
_entity_poly.type
_entity_poly.pdbx_seq_one_letter_code
_entity_poly.pdbx_strand_id
1 'polypeptide(L)'
;MIRWIAHGIPRVPWDGHARFDGASVYKLDRNGKIYEHKVHNIATTPPTKYKVLSVQELVRSLSCPSTPKPTYFEASSQSLSTASLYSRLAWIRRLANLRGG
;
A
#
# COMPACT_ATOMS: atom_id res chain seq x y z
N MET A 1 6.29 -34.04 11.22
CA MET A 1 6.11 -32.68 10.67
C MET A 1 6.74 -31.70 11.64
N ILE A 2 7.58 -30.79 11.16
CA ILE A 2 8.28 -29.78 11.97
C ILE A 2 7.70 -28.41 11.62
N ARG A 3 7.25 -27.65 12.62
CA ARG A 3 6.80 -26.27 12.44
C ARG A 3 7.96 -25.32 12.74
N TRP A 4 8.04 -24.24 11.99
CA TRP A 4 9.04 -23.19 12.18
C TRP A 4 8.44 -21.83 11.88
N ILE A 5 9.05 -20.79 12.45
CA ILE A 5 8.65 -19.40 12.28
C ILE A 5 9.91 -18.63 11.92
N ALA A 6 9.88 -17.91 10.80
CA ALA A 6 10.95 -17.01 10.41
C ALA A 6 10.48 -15.56 10.55
N HIS A 7 11.29 -14.75 11.23
CA HIS A 7 11.10 -13.30 11.33
C HIS A 7 12.05 -12.62 10.36
N GLY A 8 11.50 -11.81 9.45
CA GLY A 8 12.25 -11.02 8.49
C GLY A 8 12.04 -9.53 8.75
N ILE A 9 13.07 -8.75 8.41
CA ILE A 9 12.97 -7.29 8.31
C ILE A 9 12.53 -6.99 6.87
N PRO A 10 11.35 -6.39 6.64
CA PRO A 10 10.91 -6.14 5.29
C PRO A 10 11.74 -5.03 4.66
N ARG A 11 11.97 -5.12 3.35
CA ARG A 11 12.77 -4.15 2.59
C ARG A 11 11.99 -2.92 2.14
N VAL A 12 10.83 -2.71 2.73
CA VAL A 12 9.89 -1.66 2.37
C VAL A 12 9.95 -0.56 3.43
N PRO A 13 9.76 0.71 3.06
CA PRO A 13 9.93 1.84 3.97
C PRO A 13 8.82 1.97 5.03
N TRP A 14 7.79 1.12 5.01
CA TRP A 14 6.77 1.05 6.04
C TRP A 14 7.10 -0.03 7.08
N ASP A 15 6.76 0.22 8.34
CA ASP A 15 7.02 -0.69 9.46
C ASP A 15 6.12 -1.93 9.34
N GLY A 16 6.60 -2.93 8.58
CA GLY A 16 6.00 -4.24 8.47
C GLY A 16 6.76 -5.23 9.35
N HIS A 17 6.04 -6.05 10.11
CA HIS A 17 6.67 -7.23 10.72
C HIS A 17 6.51 -8.39 9.73
N ALA A 18 7.57 -8.75 8.99
CA ALA A 18 7.50 -9.88 8.08
C ALA A 18 7.66 -11.18 8.89
N ARG A 19 6.54 -11.81 9.26
CA ARG A 19 6.53 -13.11 9.93
C ARG A 19 6.07 -14.18 8.95
N PHE A 20 6.86 -15.23 8.81
CA PHE A 20 6.57 -16.38 7.96
C PHE A 20 6.42 -17.62 8.83
N ASP A 21 5.22 -18.17 8.89
CA ASP A 21 4.96 -19.44 9.57
C ASP A 21 5.04 -20.57 8.53
N GLY A 22 5.91 -21.55 8.77
CA GLY A 22 6.14 -22.67 7.87
C GLY A 22 5.97 -24.02 8.54
N ALA A 23 5.67 -25.03 7.75
CA ALA A 23 5.72 -26.43 8.17
C ALA A 23 6.50 -27.27 7.16
N SER A 24 7.40 -28.09 7.68
CA SER A 24 8.22 -29.01 6.90
C SER A 24 7.85 -30.46 7.20
N VAL A 25 7.67 -31.22 6.14
CA VAL A 25 7.43 -32.67 6.16
C VAL A 25 8.60 -33.34 5.48
N TYR A 26 9.17 -34.34 6.13
CA TYR A 26 10.32 -35.10 5.64
C TYR A 26 9.92 -36.56 5.48
N LYS A 27 10.45 -37.21 4.45
CA LYS A 27 10.45 -38.67 4.34
C LYS A 27 11.88 -39.18 4.36
N LEU A 28 12.11 -40.23 5.15
CA LEU A 28 13.41 -40.83 5.40
C LEU A 28 13.48 -42.23 4.78
N ASP A 29 14.63 -42.59 4.23
CA ASP A 29 14.91 -43.95 3.80
C ASP A 29 15.23 -44.85 5.01
N ARG A 30 15.53 -46.13 4.75
CA ARG A 30 15.90 -47.11 5.79
C ARG A 30 17.21 -46.77 6.52
N ASN A 31 18.05 -45.93 5.91
CA ASN A 31 19.33 -45.47 6.46
C ASN A 31 19.19 -44.11 7.18
N GLY A 32 17.98 -43.56 7.27
CA GLY A 32 17.71 -42.24 7.86
C GLY A 32 18.03 -41.05 6.95
N LYS A 33 18.32 -41.26 5.66
CA LYS A 33 18.57 -40.18 4.70
C LYS A 33 17.25 -39.56 4.26
N ILE A 34 17.20 -38.22 4.27
CA ILE A 34 16.07 -37.47 3.73
C ILE A 34 16.07 -37.61 2.20
N TYR A 35 14.99 -38.16 1.64
CA TYR A 35 14.81 -38.28 0.19
C TYR A 35 13.67 -37.40 -0.34
N GLU A 36 12.74 -36.96 0.51
CA GLU A 36 11.68 -36.01 0.17
C GLU A 36 11.53 -34.99 1.29
N HIS A 37 11.48 -33.71 0.91
CA HIS A 37 11.18 -32.58 1.79
C HIS A 37 10.08 -31.75 1.16
N LYS A 38 8.98 -31.55 1.89
CA LYS A 38 7.86 -30.70 1.50
C LYS A 38 7.71 -29.56 2.48
N VAL A 39 7.63 -28.34 1.96
CA VAL A 39 7.39 -27.13 2.74
C VAL A 39 5.98 -26.63 2.44
N HIS A 40 5.21 -26.39 3.49
CA HIS A 40 3.90 -25.74 3.43
C HIS A 40 4.00 -24.37 4.09
N ASN A 41 3.53 -23.34 3.39
CA ASN A 41 3.35 -22.02 3.98
C ASN A 41 2.03 -22.03 4.76
N ILE A 42 2.08 -21.66 6.03
CA ILE A 42 0.90 -21.51 6.86
C ILE A 42 0.56 -20.02 6.88
N ALA A 43 -0.25 -19.58 5.93
CA ALA A 43 -0.75 -18.21 5.93
C ALA A 43 -1.72 -18.03 7.12
N THR A 44 -1.21 -17.49 8.22
CA THR A 44 -1.98 -17.19 9.44
C THR A 44 -2.69 -15.84 9.36
N THR A 45 -2.33 -14.98 8.40
CA THR A 45 -3.03 -13.71 8.19
C THR A 45 -4.29 -13.94 7.37
N PRO A 46 -5.51 -13.82 7.96
CA PRO A 46 -6.70 -13.69 7.15
C PRO A 46 -6.52 -12.48 6.22
N PRO A 47 -7.08 -12.49 5.00
CA PRO A 47 -7.01 -11.33 4.12
C PRO A 47 -7.52 -10.11 4.91
N THR A 48 -6.65 -9.12 5.09
CA THR A 48 -7.00 -7.90 5.80
C THR A 48 -8.18 -7.32 5.05
N LYS A 49 -9.36 -7.30 5.69
CA LYS A 49 -10.54 -6.63 5.14
C LYS A 49 -10.22 -5.14 5.12
N TYR A 50 -9.62 -4.68 4.04
CA TYR A 50 -9.40 -3.26 3.85
C TYR A 50 -10.78 -2.60 3.78
N LYS A 51 -11.12 -1.78 4.77
CA LYS A 51 -12.34 -0.98 4.71
C LYS A 51 -12.11 0.08 3.65
N VAL A 52 -12.65 -0.13 2.46
CA VAL A 52 -12.68 0.90 1.43
C VAL A 52 -13.53 2.05 1.96
N LEU A 53 -12.87 3.15 2.33
CA LEU A 53 -13.54 4.37 2.76
C LEU A 53 -14.17 5.03 1.54
N SER A 54 -15.39 5.55 1.70
CA SER A 54 -15.98 6.45 0.71
C SER A 54 -15.17 7.73 0.60
N VAL A 55 -15.24 8.42 -0.56
CA VAL A 55 -14.54 9.69 -0.77
C VAL A 55 -14.89 10.71 0.33
N GLN A 56 -16.14 10.72 0.78
CA GLN A 56 -16.59 11.63 1.85
C GLN A 56 -15.95 11.29 3.20
N GLU A 57 -15.86 10.00 3.56
CA GLU A 57 -15.20 9.56 4.78
C GLU A 57 -13.69 9.82 4.73
N LEU A 58 -13.07 9.62 3.57
CA LEU A 58 -11.66 9.91 3.34
C LEU A 58 -11.39 11.41 3.53
N VAL A 59 -12.16 12.28 2.85
CA VAL A 59 -12.03 13.74 2.97
C VAL A 59 -12.25 14.19 4.41
N ARG A 60 -13.23 13.63 5.11
CA ARG A 60 -13.49 13.94 6.54
C ARG A 60 -12.31 13.53 7.42
N SER A 61 -11.71 12.36 7.20
CA SER A 61 -10.55 11.89 7.97
C SER A 61 -9.29 12.74 7.77
N LEU A 62 -9.10 13.24 6.55
CA LEU A 62 -7.98 14.12 6.18
C LEU A 62 -8.18 15.57 6.62
N SER A 63 -9.44 15.98 6.84
CA SER A 63 -9.80 17.34 7.26
C SER A 63 -9.82 17.52 8.78
N CYS A 64 -9.59 16.46 9.56
CA CYS A 64 -9.44 16.56 11.02
C CYS A 64 -8.13 17.27 11.38
N PRO A 65 -8.15 18.29 12.26
CA PRO A 65 -6.93 19.01 12.70
C PRO A 65 -5.91 18.12 13.43
N SER A 66 -6.34 16.96 13.93
CA SER A 66 -5.53 16.00 14.70
C SER A 66 -4.84 14.94 13.84
N THR A 67 -5.14 14.84 12.55
CA THR A 67 -4.48 13.89 11.65
C THR A 67 -3.21 14.54 11.10
N PRO A 68 -2.01 13.94 11.26
CA PRO A 68 -0.80 14.49 10.68
C PRO A 68 -0.97 14.64 9.17
N LYS A 69 -0.87 15.87 8.67
CA LYS A 69 -1.03 16.18 7.25
C LYS A 69 0.08 15.49 6.46
N PRO A 70 -0.24 14.67 5.44
CA PRO A 70 0.78 14.12 4.56
C PRO A 70 1.51 15.27 3.85
N THR A 71 2.84 15.23 3.82
CA THR A 71 3.71 16.26 3.22
C THR A 71 3.33 16.60 1.77
N TYR A 72 2.73 15.66 1.04
CA TYR A 72 2.19 15.87 -0.30
C TYR A 72 1.14 17.01 -0.38
N PHE A 73 0.31 17.20 0.65
CA PHE A 73 -0.70 18.27 0.69
C PHE A 73 -0.13 19.65 1.10
N GLU A 74 1.06 19.68 1.68
CA GLU A 74 1.76 20.92 2.03
C GLU A 74 2.34 21.60 0.78
N ALA A 75 2.81 20.79 -0.18
CA ALA A 75 3.28 21.27 -1.47
C ALA A 75 2.16 21.90 -2.33
N SER A 76 0.92 21.41 -2.21
CA SER A 76 -0.22 21.93 -2.98
C SER A 76 -0.88 23.16 -2.35
N SER A 77 -0.80 23.33 -1.03
CA SER A 77 -1.40 24.47 -0.32
C SER A 77 -0.68 25.81 -0.58
N GLN A 78 0.57 25.80 -1.03
CA GLN A 78 1.26 27.02 -1.49
C GLN A 78 0.84 27.48 -2.90
N SER A 79 0.07 26.67 -3.64
CA SER A 79 -0.30 26.97 -5.05
C SER A 79 -1.71 27.50 -5.24
N LEU A 80 -2.56 27.43 -4.20
CA LEU A 80 -3.96 27.86 -4.25
C LEU A 80 -4.14 29.29 -3.71
N SER A 81 -3.29 30.22 -4.14
CA SER A 81 -3.72 31.61 -4.23
C SER A 81 -4.77 31.66 -5.33
N THR A 82 -6.03 31.92 -4.95
CA THR A 82 -7.21 31.99 -5.82
C THR A 82 -7.08 32.99 -6.96
N ALA A 83 -6.03 33.82 -6.97
CA ALA A 83 -5.66 34.67 -8.09
C ALA A 83 -5.02 33.90 -9.29
N SER A 84 -4.40 32.73 -9.09
CA SER A 84 -3.62 32.07 -10.17
C SER A 84 -4.45 31.15 -11.09
N LEU A 85 -5.63 30.71 -10.65
CA LEU A 85 -6.45 29.76 -11.41
C LEU A 85 -7.15 30.41 -12.61
N TYR A 86 -7.50 31.71 -12.52
CA TYR A 86 -8.08 32.44 -13.66
C TYR A 86 -7.08 32.62 -14.81
N SER A 87 -5.79 32.83 -14.50
CA SER A 87 -4.74 32.98 -15.51
C SER A 87 -4.34 31.65 -16.16
N ARG A 88 -4.47 30.52 -15.44
CA ARG A 88 -4.10 29.18 -15.96
C ARG A 88 -5.10 28.56 -16.92
N LEU A 89 -6.34 29.05 -16.98
CA LEU A 89 -7.39 28.52 -17.89
C LEU A 89 -7.55 29.33 -19.19
N ALA A 90 -6.81 30.43 -19.37
CA ALA A 90 -6.86 31.26 -20.58
C ALA A 90 -6.44 30.48 -21.84
N TRP A 91 -5.50 29.54 -21.73
CA TRP A 91 -5.02 28.69 -22.82
C TRP A 91 -6.07 27.67 -23.28
N ILE A 92 -6.85 27.13 -22.35
CA ILE A 92 -7.93 26.18 -22.63
C ILE A 92 -9.08 26.88 -23.37
N ARG A 93 -9.38 28.13 -23.01
CA ARG A 93 -10.35 28.98 -23.72
C ARG A 93 -9.90 29.32 -25.16
N ARG A 94 -8.59 29.45 -25.39
CA ARG A 94 -8.02 29.75 -26.72
C ARG A 94 -8.07 28.53 -27.67
N LEU A 95 -7.87 27.32 -27.14
CA LEU A 95 -7.97 26.08 -27.90
C LEU A 95 -9.41 25.72 -28.29
N ALA A 96 -10.39 26.01 -27.42
CA ALA A 96 -11.80 25.79 -27.73
C ALA A 96 -12.31 26.68 -28.88
N ASN A 97 -11.82 27.93 -28.97
CA ASN A 97 -12.21 28.87 -30.04
C ASN A 97 -11.52 28.62 -31.38
N LEU A 98 -10.42 27.86 -31.42
CA LEU A 98 -9.70 27.52 -32.66
C LEU A 98 -10.22 26.25 -33.34
N ARG A 99 -11.12 25.50 -32.70
CA ARG A 99 -11.66 24.23 -33.22
C ARG A 99 -13.14 24.31 -33.63
N GLY A 100 -13.72 25.51 -33.62
CA GLY A 100 -15.13 25.75 -33.95
C GLY A 100 -15.34 26.84 -34.99
N GLY A 101 -14.49 26.87 -36.02
CA GLY A 101 -14.65 27.69 -37.24
C GLY A 101 -14.69 26.80 -38.46
#